data_AF-A0A822D4V8-F1
#
_entry.id   AF-A0A822D4V8-F1
#
_cell.length_a   1.000
_cell.length_b   1.000
_cell.length_c   1.000
_cell.angle_alpha   90.00
_cell.angle_beta   90.00
_cell.angle_gamma   90.00
#
_symmetry.space_group_name_H-M   'P 1'
#
loop_
_entity.id
_entity.type
_entity.pdbx_description
1 polymer ?
#
loop_
_entity_poly.entity_id
_entity_poly.type
_entity_poly.pdbx_seq_one_letter_code
_entity_poly.pdbx_strand_id
1 'polypeptide(L)'
;MISSNNNDFKLCKCLNRNRIISILAGVFFAIGWWIIIDMICQYSTQTDFKKIYLIIGIIATLALILSNCVSNSQVRGYDDGNNSLGQIGARFILFISFLLVFGSFIASTWILFGYYITYKKERFYPGLAIFLQNLAILISTLILKLGRKENLRY
;
A
#
# COMPACT_ATOMS: atom_id res chain seq x y z
N MET A 1 38.46 14.65 9.04
CA MET A 1 38.06 13.48 9.88
C MET A 1 36.70 13.65 10.57
N ILE A 2 36.34 14.83 11.11
CA ILE A 2 35.05 15.04 11.83
C ILE A 2 33.80 14.85 10.93
N SER A 3 33.90 15.18 9.63
CA SER A 3 32.79 15.03 8.67
C SER A 3 32.39 13.57 8.39
N SER A 4 33.35 12.62 8.42
CA SER A 4 33.09 11.19 8.16
C SER A 4 32.20 10.58 9.25
N ASN A 5 32.54 10.78 10.52
CA ASN A 5 31.80 10.22 11.65
C ASN A 5 30.34 10.73 11.72
N ASN A 6 30.08 11.97 11.32
CA ASN A 6 28.72 12.51 11.27
C ASN A 6 27.87 11.86 10.17
N ASN A 7 28.47 11.53 9.03
CA ASN A 7 27.78 10.87 7.92
C ASN A 7 27.45 9.40 8.25
N ASP A 8 28.37 8.69 8.90
CA ASP A 8 28.17 7.31 9.32
C ASP A 8 27.09 7.20 10.41
N PHE A 9 27.08 8.12 11.37
CA PHE A 9 26.03 8.21 12.39
C PHE A 9 24.65 8.51 11.77
N LYS A 10 24.59 9.44 10.82
CA LYS A 10 23.34 9.78 10.11
C LYS A 10 22.83 8.62 9.26
N LEU A 11 23.73 7.86 8.62
CA LEU A 11 23.42 6.66 7.86
C LEU A 11 22.80 5.58 8.75
N CYS A 12 23.41 5.30 9.90
CA CYS A 12 22.92 4.30 10.86
C CYS A 12 21.50 4.64 11.36
N LYS A 13 21.23 5.91 11.69
CA LYS A 13 19.90 6.38 12.09
C LYS A 13 18.85 6.19 10.99
N CYS A 14 19.22 6.44 9.73
CA CYS A 14 18.32 6.23 8.59
C CYS A 14 18.05 4.75 8.32
N LEU A 15 19.05 3.88 8.43
CA LEU A 15 18.90 2.43 8.29
C LEU A 15 17.96 1.86 9.35
N ASN A 16 18.14 2.25 10.62
CA ASN A 16 17.28 1.76 11.70
C ASN A 16 15.82 2.21 11.52
N ARG A 17 15.61 3.47 11.09
CA ARG A 17 14.27 3.97 10.77
C ARG A 17 13.64 3.20 9.60
N ASN A 18 14.38 2.99 8.52
CA ASN A 18 13.85 2.27 7.35
C ASN A 18 13.48 0.82 7.71
N ARG A 19 14.25 0.17 8.59
CA ARG A 19 13.92 -1.17 9.12
C ARG A 19 12.59 -1.19 9.87
N ILE A 20 12.40 -0.26 10.81
CA ILE A 20 11.15 -0.15 11.59
C ILE A 20 9.94 0.08 10.67
N ILE A 21 10.11 0.95 9.68
CA ILE A 21 9.05 1.31 8.72
C ILE A 21 8.64 0.12 7.84
N SER A 22 9.61 -0.66 7.36
CA SER A 22 9.31 -1.89 6.62
C SER A 22 8.57 -2.93 7.47
N ILE A 23 8.96 -3.08 8.75
CA ILE A 23 8.26 -4.00 9.68
C ILE A 23 6.83 -3.53 9.91
N LEU A 24 6.62 -2.25 10.23
CA LEU A 24 5.28 -1.69 10.45
C LEU A 24 4.37 -1.88 9.23
N ALA A 25 4.87 -1.57 8.04
CA ALA A 25 4.11 -1.76 6.82
C ALA A 25 3.76 -3.23 6.56
N GLY A 26 4.70 -4.15 6.81
CA GLY A 26 4.45 -5.59 6.69
C GLY A 26 3.36 -6.07 7.66
N VAL A 27 3.34 -5.55 8.90
CA VAL A 27 2.30 -5.86 9.89
C VAL A 27 0.93 -5.40 9.41
N PHE A 28 0.80 -4.16 8.92
CA PHE A 28 -0.48 -3.67 8.38
C PHE A 28 -0.96 -4.49 7.18
N PHE A 29 -0.05 -4.87 6.29
CA PHE A 29 -0.38 -5.73 5.15
C PHE A 29 -0.85 -7.11 5.60
N ALA A 30 -0.15 -7.73 6.55
CA ALA A 30 -0.51 -9.03 7.11
C ALA A 30 -1.88 -8.99 7.80
N ILE A 31 -2.16 -7.95 8.60
CA ILE A 31 -3.47 -7.75 9.24
C ILE A 31 -4.58 -7.62 8.19
N GLY A 32 -4.35 -6.82 7.13
CA GLY A 32 -5.33 -6.65 6.06
C GLY A 32 -5.71 -7.97 5.38
N TRP A 33 -4.72 -8.80 5.06
CA TRP A 33 -4.97 -10.12 4.47
C TRP A 33 -5.55 -11.13 5.46
N TRP A 34 -5.15 -11.06 6.74
CA TRP A 34 -5.71 -11.91 7.80
C TRP A 34 -7.22 -11.70 7.94
N ILE A 35 -7.69 -10.45 7.94
CA ILE A 35 -9.12 -10.10 8.03
C ILE A 35 -9.94 -10.72 6.88
N ILE A 36 -9.38 -10.77 5.67
CA ILE A 36 -10.05 -11.42 4.54
C ILE A 36 -10.11 -12.94 4.70
N ILE A 37 -9.03 -13.56 5.15
CA ILE A 37 -9.00 -15.02 5.36
C ILE A 37 -10.08 -15.40 6.39
N ASP A 38 -10.13 -14.70 7.52
CA ASP A 38 -11.14 -14.91 8.56
C ASP A 38 -12.57 -14.77 8.00
N MET A 39 -12.82 -13.71 7.22
CA MET A 39 -14.11 -13.49 6.57
C MET A 39 -14.48 -14.62 5.60
N ILE A 40 -13.56 -15.06 4.74
CA ILE A 40 -13.83 -16.16 3.79
C ILE A 40 -14.14 -17.46 4.55
N CYS A 41 -13.41 -17.75 5.63
CA CYS A 41 -13.67 -18.93 6.47
C CYS A 41 -15.08 -18.90 7.08
N GLN A 42 -15.53 -17.75 7.59
CA GLN A 42 -16.83 -17.61 8.22
C GLN A 42 -18.01 -17.58 7.23
N TYR A 43 -17.78 -17.12 5.99
CA TYR A 43 -18.83 -16.91 4.98
C TYR A 43 -18.73 -17.83 3.75
N SER A 44 -17.92 -18.88 3.81
CA SER A 44 -17.66 -19.81 2.69
C SER A 44 -18.93 -20.43 2.07
N THR A 45 -19.95 -20.70 2.88
CA THR A 45 -21.18 -21.42 2.48
C THR A 45 -22.36 -20.49 2.15
N GLN A 46 -22.24 -19.18 2.38
CA GLN A 46 -23.35 -18.25 2.21
C GLN A 46 -23.40 -17.72 0.77
N THR A 47 -24.52 -17.97 0.07
CA THR A 47 -24.79 -17.48 -1.29
C THR A 47 -24.93 -15.95 -1.37
N ASP A 48 -25.04 -15.28 -0.23
CA ASP A 48 -25.20 -13.83 -0.11
C ASP A 48 -23.93 -13.02 -0.37
N PHE A 49 -22.74 -13.65 -0.34
CA PHE A 49 -21.48 -12.96 -0.55
C PHE A 49 -20.98 -13.12 -1.98
N LYS A 50 -20.94 -12.02 -2.74
CA LYS A 50 -20.30 -12.03 -4.06
C LYS A 50 -18.78 -11.96 -3.92
N LYS A 51 -18.11 -13.08 -4.22
CA LYS A 51 -16.64 -13.18 -4.28
C LYS A 51 -15.98 -12.12 -5.16
N ILE A 52 -16.72 -11.53 -6.11
CA ILE A 52 -16.23 -10.46 -6.98
C ILE A 52 -15.73 -9.23 -6.20
N TYR A 53 -16.28 -8.96 -5.01
CA TYR A 53 -15.86 -7.81 -4.20
C TYR A 53 -14.45 -7.99 -3.61
N LEU A 54 -13.93 -9.21 -3.54
CA LEU A 54 -12.56 -9.49 -3.09
C LEU A 54 -11.50 -8.97 -4.07
N ILE A 55 -11.85 -8.83 -5.36
CA ILE A 55 -10.93 -8.37 -6.41
C ILE A 55 -10.39 -6.97 -6.07
N ILE A 56 -11.16 -6.16 -5.34
CA ILE A 56 -10.76 -4.80 -4.99
C ILE A 56 -9.54 -4.77 -4.06
N GLY A 57 -9.45 -5.71 -3.11
CA GLY A 57 -8.28 -5.87 -2.24
C GLY A 57 -7.06 -6.40 -3.00
N ILE A 58 -7.27 -7.21 -4.04
CA ILE A 58 -6.20 -7.68 -4.94
C ILE A 58 -5.63 -6.50 -5.74
N ILE A 59 -6.50 -5.64 -6.30
CA ILE A 59 -6.10 -4.43 -7.02
C ILE A 59 -5.31 -3.50 -6.10
N ALA A 60 -5.76 -3.29 -4.86
CA ALA A 60 -5.02 -2.50 -3.87
C ALA A 60 -3.62 -3.09 -3.58
N THR A 61 -3.50 -4.42 -3.52
CA THR A 61 -2.21 -5.10 -3.32
C THR A 61 -1.27 -4.94 -4.51
N LEU A 62 -1.79 -5.04 -5.74
CA LEU A 62 -1.01 -4.76 -6.95
C LEU A 62 -0.51 -3.32 -6.97
N ALA A 63 -1.37 -2.37 -6.57
CA ALA A 63 -1.01 -0.97 -6.49
C ALA A 63 0.05 -0.69 -5.40
N LEU A 64 0.01 -1.42 -4.28
CA LEU A 64 1.07 -1.40 -3.27
C LEU A 64 2.40 -1.86 -3.85
N ILE A 65 2.42 -3.00 -4.56
CA ILE A 65 3.64 -3.52 -5.19
C ILE A 65 4.19 -2.51 -6.20
N LEU A 66 3.32 -1.98 -7.06
CA LEU A 66 3.68 -1.01 -8.10
C LEU A 66 4.26 0.30 -7.51
N SER A 67 3.65 0.81 -6.43
CA SER A 67 4.14 2.00 -5.73
C SER A 67 5.52 1.81 -5.08
N ASN A 68 5.80 0.58 -4.64
CA ASN A 68 7.07 0.21 -4.01
C ASN A 68 8.14 -0.21 -5.01
N CYS A 69 7.76 -0.64 -6.22
CA CYS A 69 8.69 -1.05 -7.28
C CYS A 69 9.44 0.15 -7.89
N VAL A 70 8.86 1.34 -7.88
CA VAL A 70 9.51 2.55 -8.39
C VAL A 70 10.31 3.22 -7.28
N SER A 71 11.62 3.32 -7.47
CA SER A 71 12.53 3.99 -6.53
C SER A 71 12.32 5.52 -6.59
N ASN A 72 12.41 6.23 -5.45
CA ASN A 72 12.31 7.70 -5.48
C ASN A 72 13.53 8.33 -6.18
N SER A 73 14.66 7.61 -6.26
CA SER A 73 15.83 7.97 -7.06
C SER A 73 15.51 8.07 -8.56
N GLN A 74 14.76 7.12 -9.10
CA GLN A 74 14.32 7.09 -10.51
C GLN A 74 13.37 8.25 -10.84
N VAL A 75 12.59 8.70 -9.85
CA VAL A 75 11.68 9.86 -10.01
C VAL A 75 12.46 11.18 -10.02
N ARG A 76 13.50 11.28 -9.17
CA ARG A 76 14.33 12.48 -8.99
C ARG A 76 15.32 12.74 -10.12
N GLY A 77 15.68 11.71 -10.89
CA GLY A 77 16.53 11.87 -12.09
C GLY A 77 18.01 12.05 -11.79
N TYR A 78 18.51 11.35 -10.77
CA TYR A 78 19.94 11.31 -10.44
C TYR A 78 20.74 10.30 -11.28
N ASP A 79 20.15 9.72 -12.34
CA ASP A 79 20.91 8.89 -13.27
C ASP A 79 21.68 9.79 -14.23
N ASP A 80 23.01 9.77 -14.12
CA ASP A 80 23.97 10.36 -15.07
C ASP A 80 23.91 9.74 -16.49
N GLY A 81 22.89 8.91 -16.78
CA GLY A 81 22.63 8.26 -18.05
C GLY A 81 21.37 8.83 -18.71
N ASN A 82 21.57 9.44 -19.88
CA ASN A 82 20.63 10.17 -20.72
C ASN A 82 19.43 9.35 -21.25
N ASN A 83 18.62 8.75 -20.36
CA ASN A 83 17.43 7.97 -20.70
C ASN A 83 16.17 8.65 -20.16
N SER A 84 15.84 9.84 -20.68
CA SER A 84 14.67 10.64 -20.29
C SER A 84 13.33 9.88 -20.32
N LEU A 85 13.25 8.79 -21.11
CA LEU A 85 12.07 7.92 -21.21
C LEU A 85 11.80 7.10 -19.93
N GLY A 86 12.85 6.68 -19.21
CA GLY A 86 12.70 5.89 -17.98
C GLY A 86 12.12 6.71 -16.82
N GLN A 87 12.52 7.98 -16.72
CA GLN A 87 12.06 8.89 -15.67
C GLN A 87 10.58 9.27 -15.83
N ILE A 88 10.14 9.50 -17.07
CA ILE A 88 8.73 9.78 -17.39
C ILE A 88 7.86 8.57 -17.06
N GLY A 89 8.31 7.36 -17.46
CA GLY A 89 7.63 6.11 -17.13
C GLY A 89 7.49 5.87 -15.63
N ALA A 90 8.56 6.10 -14.86
CA ALA A 90 8.55 5.97 -13.40
C ALA A 90 7.51 6.90 -12.74
N ARG A 91 7.42 8.16 -13.19
CA ARG A 91 6.42 9.12 -12.69
C ARG A 91 4.99 8.68 -13.02
N PHE A 92 4.76 8.23 -14.24
CA PHE A 92 3.44 7.77 -14.68
C PHE A 92 2.97 6.53 -13.90
N ILE A 93 3.86 5.56 -13.71
CA ILE A 93 3.59 4.34 -12.92
C ILE A 93 3.27 4.71 -11.47
N LEU A 94 3.99 5.66 -10.88
CA LEU A 94 3.67 6.13 -9.54
C LEU A 94 2.32 6.81 -9.44
N PHE A 95 1.99 7.65 -10.41
CA PHE A 95 0.70 8.31 -10.47
C PHE A 95 -0.43 7.28 -10.55
N ILE A 96 -0.31 6.29 -11.44
CA ILE A 96 -1.28 5.18 -11.56
C ILE A 96 -1.37 4.37 -10.25
N SER A 97 -0.25 4.09 -9.59
CA SER A 97 -0.26 3.35 -8.33
C SER A 97 -1.06 4.07 -7.25
N PHE A 98 -0.86 5.38 -7.09
CA PHE A 98 -1.63 6.18 -6.15
C PHE A 98 -3.12 6.23 -6.53
N LEU A 99 -3.44 6.41 -7.81
CA LEU A 99 -4.82 6.37 -8.29
C LEU A 99 -5.50 5.02 -7.98
N LEU A 100 -4.83 3.90 -8.20
CA LEU A 100 -5.38 2.57 -7.93
C LEU A 100 -5.59 2.31 -6.43
N VAL A 101 -4.66 2.77 -5.58
CA VAL A 101 -4.77 2.67 -4.12
C VAL A 101 -5.97 3.47 -3.62
N PHE A 102 -6.10 4.74 -4.00
CA PHE A 102 -7.24 5.57 -3.59
C PHE A 102 -8.55 5.11 -4.22
N GLY A 103 -8.52 4.71 -5.50
CA GLY A 103 -9.69 4.17 -6.21
C GLY A 103 -10.26 2.92 -5.54
N SER A 104 -9.39 2.00 -5.13
CA SER A 104 -9.79 0.78 -4.43
C SER A 104 -10.34 1.08 -3.03
N PHE A 105 -9.77 2.06 -2.32
CA PHE A 105 -10.28 2.53 -1.02
C PHE A 105 -11.68 3.16 -1.12
N ILE A 106 -11.89 4.04 -2.11
CA ILE A 106 -13.19 4.69 -2.34
C ILE A 106 -14.23 3.66 -2.75
N ALA A 107 -13.90 2.76 -3.67
CA ALA A 107 -14.83 1.73 -4.11
C ALA A 107 -15.16 0.72 -2.99
N SER A 108 -14.21 0.41 -2.11
CA SER A 108 -14.50 -0.39 -0.91
C SER A 108 -15.42 0.34 0.08
N THR A 109 -15.30 1.66 0.19
CA THR A 109 -16.20 2.49 1.01
C THR A 109 -17.62 2.45 0.43
N TRP A 110 -17.75 2.53 -0.90
CA TRP A 110 -19.03 2.38 -1.59
C TRP A 110 -19.67 1.01 -1.33
N ILE A 111 -18.89 -0.09 -1.35
CA ILE A 111 -19.42 -1.43 -1.06
C ILE A 111 -19.97 -1.49 0.39
N LEU A 112 -19.24 -0.95 1.37
CA LEU A 112 -19.68 -0.94 2.77
C LEU A 112 -20.99 -0.16 2.97
N PHE A 113 -21.03 1.10 2.54
CA PHE A 113 -22.19 1.96 2.77
C PHE A 113 -23.33 1.67 1.80
N GLY A 114 -23.01 1.58 0.50
CA GLY A 114 -24.00 1.40 -0.56
C GLY A 114 -24.66 0.03 -0.53
N TYR A 115 -23.89 -1.05 -0.36
CA TYR A 115 -24.44 -2.41 -0.46
C TYR A 115 -24.85 -3.00 0.90
N TYR A 116 -24.07 -2.79 1.96
CA TYR A 116 -24.36 -3.43 3.26
C TYR A 116 -25.22 -2.57 4.19
N ILE A 117 -24.96 -1.27 4.29
CA ILE A 117 -25.67 -0.39 5.23
C ILE A 117 -27.05 0.01 4.70
N THR A 118 -27.15 0.43 3.44
CA THR A 118 -28.43 0.87 2.84
C THR A 118 -29.46 -0.26 2.73
N TYR A 119 -29.03 -1.47 2.37
CA TYR A 119 -29.93 -2.61 2.17
C TYR A 119 -30.21 -3.42 3.45
N LYS A 120 -29.76 -2.93 4.62
CA LYS A 120 -29.97 -3.55 5.94
C LYS A 120 -29.77 -5.08 5.95
N LYS A 121 -28.71 -5.57 5.30
CA LYS A 121 -28.36 -6.99 5.37
C LYS A 121 -28.01 -7.33 6.82
N GLU A 122 -28.57 -8.43 7.35
CA GLU A 122 -28.34 -8.86 8.74
C GLU A 122 -26.86 -9.05 9.09
N ARG A 123 -26.01 -9.28 8.08
CA ARG A 123 -24.58 -9.54 8.25
C ARG A 123 -23.74 -8.49 7.51
N PHE A 124 -23.29 -7.47 8.23
CA PHE A 124 -22.46 -6.36 7.72
C PHE A 124 -20.96 -6.66 7.70
N TYR A 125 -20.51 -7.71 8.41
CA TYR A 125 -19.11 -8.08 8.57
C TYR A 125 -18.33 -8.22 7.25
N PRO A 126 -18.87 -8.83 6.16
CA PRO A 126 -18.13 -8.95 4.92
C PRO A 126 -17.80 -7.60 4.26
N GLY A 127 -18.72 -6.63 4.35
CA GLY A 127 -18.47 -5.26 3.87
C GLY A 127 -17.39 -4.57 4.70
N LEU A 128 -17.42 -4.75 6.02
CA LEU A 128 -16.44 -4.17 6.93
C LEU A 128 -15.04 -4.78 6.72
N ALA A 129 -14.96 -6.09 6.49
CA ALA A 129 -13.70 -6.80 6.25
C ALA A 129 -12.98 -6.29 4.99
N ILE A 130 -13.72 -6.09 3.89
CA ILE A 130 -13.16 -5.56 2.64
C ILE A 130 -12.71 -4.10 2.84
N PHE A 131 -13.48 -3.30 3.55
CA PHE A 131 -13.10 -1.93 3.90
C PHE A 131 -11.81 -1.87 4.73
N LEU A 132 -11.73 -2.66 5.80
CA LEU A 132 -10.56 -2.72 6.67
C LEU A 132 -9.33 -3.25 5.93
N GLN A 133 -9.48 -4.22 5.03
CA GLN A 133 -8.39 -4.67 4.18
C GLN A 133 -7.83 -3.54 3.31
N ASN A 134 -8.68 -2.83 2.58
CA ASN A 134 -8.24 -1.74 1.69
C ASN A 134 -7.63 -0.58 2.48
N LEU A 135 -8.17 -0.27 3.66
CA LEU A 135 -7.60 0.72 4.57
C LEU A 135 -6.21 0.31 5.07
N ALA A 136 -6.04 -0.95 5.49
CA ALA A 136 -4.76 -1.45 5.97
C ALA A 136 -3.69 -1.47 4.86
N ILE A 137 -4.06 -1.85 3.63
CA ILE A 137 -3.16 -1.81 2.46
C ILE A 137 -2.82 -0.38 2.06
N LEU A 138 -3.77 0.56 2.14
CA LEU A 138 -3.52 1.99 1.93
C LEU A 138 -2.48 2.50 2.93
N ILE A 139 -2.67 2.23 4.22
CA ILE A 139 -1.74 2.62 5.29
C ILE A 139 -0.36 2.00 5.06
N SER A 140 -0.30 0.69 4.74
CA SER A 140 0.96 0.00 4.43
C SER A 140 1.70 0.66 3.25
N THR A 141 0.97 1.01 2.18
CA THR A 141 1.55 1.69 1.00
C THR A 141 2.10 3.07 1.38
N LEU A 142 1.36 3.86 2.16
CA LEU A 142 1.79 5.18 2.60
C LEU A 142 3.01 5.10 3.52
N ILE A 143 3.05 4.12 4.45
CA ILE A 143 4.18 3.91 5.35
C ILE A 143 5.44 3.56 4.55
N LEU A 144 5.37 2.61 3.61
CA LEU A 144 6.55 2.23 2.83
C LEU A 144 7.04 3.36 1.94
N LYS A 145 6.12 4.08 1.30
CA LYS A 145 6.46 5.12 0.34
C LYS A 145 6.97 6.40 1.00
N LEU A 146 6.31 6.88 2.05
CA LEU A 146 6.68 8.12 2.73
C LEU A 146 7.70 7.92 3.84
N GLY A 147 7.73 6.73 4.44
CA GLY A 147 8.58 6.45 5.58
C GLY A 147 10.04 6.17 5.22
N ARG A 148 10.29 5.53 4.08
CA ARG A 148 11.66 5.27 3.62
C ARG A 148 12.35 6.57 3.26
N LYS A 149 13.47 6.86 3.93
CA LYS A 149 14.40 7.88 3.43
C LYS A 149 15.49 7.22 2.61
N GLU A 150 15.61 7.69 1.39
CA GLU A 150 16.74 7.39 0.53
C GLU A 150 17.85 8.35 0.94
N ASN A 151 18.93 7.80 1.52
CA ASN A 151 20.09 8.59 1.85
C ASN A 151 20.70 9.07 0.53
N LEU A 152 20.48 10.33 0.18
CA LEU A 152 21.35 11.02 -0.75
C LEU A 152 22.71 11.13 -0.04
N ARG A 153 23.61 10.19 -0.33
CA ARG A 153 25.03 10.50 -0.30
C ARG A 153 25.24 11.53 -1.42
N TYR A 154 25.99 12.56 -1.07
CA TYR A 154 26.42 13.67 -1.92
C TYR A 154 26.72 13.23 -3.35
#